data_AF-A0A6N9HZA1-F1
#
_entry.id   AF-A0A6N9HZA1-F1
#
_cell.length_a   1.000
_cell.length_b   1.000
_cell.length_c   1.000
_cell.angle_alpha   90.00
_cell.angle_beta   90.00
_cell.angle_gamma   90.00
#
_symmetry.space_group_name_H-M   'P 1'
#
loop_
_entity.id
_entity.type
_entity.pdbx_description
1 polymer ?
#
loop_
_entity_poly.entity_id
_entity_poly.type
_entity_poly.pdbx_seq_one_letter_code
_entity_poly.pdbx_strand_id
1 'polypeptide(L)' 'MSLTNNNQRWLTQLLSISRGSTFHLSDLPFYQVAKTDPERLVQFQKSFDAWIDETNAQYVSKGGTNYLRVK' A
#
# COMPACT_ATOMS: atom_id res chain seq x y z
N MET A 1 0.00 16.55 -10.80
CA MET A 1 -0.59 15.79 -9.66
C MET A 1 0.06 16.29 -8.40
N SER A 2 -0.70 16.89 -7.48
CA SER A 2 -0.17 17.27 -6.17
C SER A 2 -0.02 16.02 -5.31
N LEU A 3 1.20 15.74 -4.85
CA LEU A 3 1.45 14.71 -3.85
C LEU A 3 0.76 15.13 -2.55
N THR A 4 -0.35 14.50 -2.22
CA THR A 4 -0.98 14.69 -0.91
C THR A 4 -0.10 14.04 0.17
N ASN A 5 -0.23 14.49 1.43
CA ASN A 5 0.46 13.86 2.57
C ASN A 5 0.18 12.35 2.66
N ASN A 6 -1.00 11.90 2.21
CA ASN A 6 -1.34 10.48 2.14
C ASN A 6 -0.55 9.74 1.06
N ASN A 7 -0.36 10.33 -0.12
CA ASN A 7 0.46 9.72 -1.17
C ASN A 7 1.91 9.54 -0.72
N GLN A 8 2.47 10.55 -0.05
CA GLN A 8 3.84 10.48 0.47
C GLN A 8 3.98 9.38 1.54
N ARG A 9 2.98 9.23 2.42
CA ARG A 9 2.95 8.14 3.41
C ARG A 9 2.97 6.78 2.74
N TRP A 10 2.09 6.53 1.75
CA TRP A 10 2.05 5.26 1.03
C TRP A 10 3.34 4.96 0.27
N LEU A 11 3.89 5.95 -0.44
CA LEU A 11 5.17 5.79 -1.13
C LEU A 11 6.32 5.49 -0.16
N THR A 12 6.32 6.09 1.03
CA THR A 12 7.33 5.81 2.07
C THR A 12 7.21 4.38 2.58
N GLN A 13 5.98 3.84 2.70
CA GLN A 13 5.79 2.42 3.04
C GLN A 13 6.39 1.50 1.97
N LEU A 14 6.25 1.85 0.69
CA LEU A 14 6.79 1.03 -0.40
C LEU A 14 8.31 1.01 -0.43
N LEU A 15 9.00 2.00 0.17
CA LEU A 15 10.46 2.00 0.23
C LEU A 15 11.03 0.79 0.97
N SER A 16 10.27 0.17 1.90
CA SER A 16 10.70 -1.06 2.58
C SER A 16 10.55 -2.32 1.72
N ILE A 17 9.85 -2.25 0.59
CA ILE A 17 9.63 -3.36 -0.32
C ILE A 17 10.55 -3.19 -1.53
N SER A 18 11.31 -4.20 -1.91
CA SER A 18 12.16 -4.13 -3.11
C SER A 18 11.33 -3.97 -4.40
N ARG A 19 11.87 -3.25 -5.39
CA ARG A 19 11.24 -3.13 -6.73
C ARG A 19 11.16 -4.51 -7.40
N GLY A 20 10.05 -4.81 -8.04
CA GLY A 20 9.77 -6.11 -8.66
C GLY A 20 9.38 -7.19 -7.65
N SER A 21 9.34 -6.89 -6.36
CA SER A 21 8.91 -7.84 -5.34
C SER A 21 7.41 -7.79 -5.12
N THR A 22 6.84 -8.98 -4.99
CA THR A 22 5.48 -9.19 -4.52
C THR A 22 5.48 -9.05 -2.99
N PHE A 23 4.51 -8.33 -2.45
CA PHE A 23 4.34 -8.11 -1.02
C PHE A 23 2.86 -8.21 -0.66
N HIS A 24 2.59 -8.54 0.61
CA HIS A 24 1.26 -8.46 1.17
C HIS A 24 1.11 -7.14 1.94
N LEU A 25 -0.12 -6.63 2.06
CA LEU A 25 -0.39 -5.41 2.84
C LEU A 25 0.09 -5.54 4.29
N SER A 26 0.11 -6.78 4.81
CA SER A 26 0.62 -7.12 6.14
C SER A 26 2.11 -6.94 6.36
N ASP A 27 2.87 -6.86 5.27
CA ASP A 27 4.32 -6.66 5.30
C ASP A 27 4.67 -5.18 5.46
N LEU A 28 3.71 -4.29 5.21
CA LEU A 28 3.91 -2.86 5.38
C LEU A 28 3.99 -2.51 6.88
N PRO A 29 4.96 -1.67 7.29
CA PRO A 29 5.14 -1.26 8.68
C PRO A 29 3.85 -0.73 9.33
N PHE A 30 3.05 0.05 8.59
CA PHE A 30 1.78 0.60 9.10
C PHE A 30 0.73 -0.47 9.39
N TYR A 31 0.73 -1.58 8.64
CA TYR A 31 -0.18 -2.68 8.90
C TYR A 31 0.19 -3.38 10.21
N GLN A 32 1.48 -3.50 10.54
CA GLN A 32 1.91 -4.08 11.82
C GLN A 32 1.39 -3.31 13.03
N VAL A 33 1.30 -1.97 12.93
CA VAL A 33 0.72 -1.11 13.97
C VAL A 33 -0.79 -1.30 14.08
N ALA A 34 -1.48 -1.61 12.97
CA ALA A 34 -2.92 -1.80 12.92
C ALA A 34 -3.39 -3.23 13.24
N LYS A 35 -2.47 -4.20 13.46
CA LYS A 35 -2.81 -5.62 13.72
C LYS A 35 -3.67 -5.85 14.97
N THR A 36 -3.75 -4.87 15.87
CA THR A 36 -4.59 -4.93 17.07
C THR A 36 -6.06 -4.62 16.81
N ASP A 37 -6.43 -4.13 15.63
CA ASP A 37 -7.80 -3.69 15.30
C ASP A 37 -8.21 -4.17 13.89
N PRO A 38 -9.02 -5.24 13.78
CA PRO A 38 -9.39 -5.82 12.48
C PRO A 38 -10.25 -4.90 11.62
N GLU A 39 -11.04 -3.99 12.19
CA GLU A 39 -11.82 -3.02 11.42
C GLU A 39 -10.90 -2.01 10.74
N ARG A 40 -9.86 -1.56 11.45
CA ARG A 40 -8.82 -0.71 10.87
C ARG A 40 -8.07 -1.41 9.74
N LEU A 41 -7.80 -2.71 9.84
CA LEU A 41 -7.14 -3.46 8.75
C LEU A 41 -7.96 -3.42 7.45
N VAL A 42 -9.28 -3.61 7.54
CA VAL A 42 -10.17 -3.54 6.37
C VAL A 42 -10.22 -2.14 5.78
N GLN A 43 -10.28 -1.10 6.63
CA GLN A 43 -10.24 0.29 6.17
C GLN A 43 -8.89 0.64 5.51
N PHE A 44 -7.78 0.12 6.06
CA PHE A 44 -6.45 0.29 5.49
C PHE A 44 -6.35 -0.32 4.10
N GLN A 45 -6.84 -1.56 3.93
CA GLN A 45 -6.84 -2.22 2.64
C GLN A 45 -7.68 -1.45 1.61
N LYS A 46 -8.89 -1.00 1.98
CA LYS A 46 -9.72 -0.16 1.12
C LYS A 46 -9.03 1.15 0.74
N SER A 47 -8.37 1.81 1.70
CA SER A 47 -7.67 3.08 1.46
C SER A 47 -6.44 2.90 0.56
N PHE A 48 -5.74 1.78 0.70
CA PHE A 48 -4.60 1.45 -0.13
C PHE A 48 -5.02 1.10 -1.56
N ASP A 49 -6.07 0.29 -1.71
CA ASP A 49 -6.64 -0.04 -3.02
C ASP A 49 -7.10 1.23 -3.75
N ALA A 50 -7.88 2.09 -3.05
CA ALA A 50 -8.30 3.38 -3.61
C ALA A 50 -7.10 4.24 -4.03
N TRP A 51 -6.04 4.29 -3.21
CA TRP A 51 -4.82 5.00 -3.55
C TRP A 51 -4.16 4.48 -4.83
N ILE A 52 -4.12 3.16 -5.05
CA ILE A 52 -3.59 2.55 -6.28
C ILE A 52 -4.45 2.97 -7.49
N ASP A 53 -5.78 2.83 -7.37
CA ASP A 53 -6.74 3.13 -8.43
C ASP A 53 -6.76 4.62 -8.81
N GLU A 54 -6.49 5.52 -7.85
CA GLU A 54 -6.50 6.97 -8.04
C GLU A 54 -5.36 7.55 -8.89
N THR A 55 -4.55 6.72 -9.58
CA THR A 55 -3.40 7.02 -10.50
C THR A 55 -2.03 6.51 -10.04
N ASN A 56 -1.96 5.76 -8.94
CA ASN A 56 -0.71 5.22 -8.42
C ASN A 56 -0.42 3.77 -8.86
N ALA A 57 -1.21 3.22 -9.79
CA ALA A 57 -0.99 1.92 -10.44
C ALA A 57 0.41 1.77 -11.08
N GLN A 58 1.10 2.89 -11.36
CA GLN A 58 2.49 2.90 -11.83
C GLN A 58 3.52 2.49 -10.77
N TYR A 59 3.17 2.58 -9.48
CA TYR A 59 4.05 2.24 -8.36
C TYR A 59 3.75 0.83 -7.83
N VAL A 60 2.47 0.45 -7.84
CA VAL A 60 2.00 -0.83 -7.31
C VAL A 60 0.94 -1.42 -8.24
N SER A 61 1.08 -2.69 -8.57
CA SER A 61 0.07 -3.46 -9.30
C SER A 61 -0.64 -4.42 -8.35
N LYS A 62 -1.97 -4.47 -8.41
CA LYS A 62 -2.78 -5.39 -7.60
C LYS A 62 -2.85 -6.77 -8.26
N GLY A 63 -2.49 -7.81 -7.52
CA GLY A 63 -2.50 -9.22 -7.94
C GLY A 63 -3.35 -10.07 -6.99
N GLY A 64 -4.67 -9.80 -6.93
CA GLY A 64 -5.58 -10.47 -6.03
C GLY A 64 -5.35 -10.08 -4.58
N THR A 65 -4.84 -11.02 -3.76
CA THR A 65 -4.45 -10.81 -2.36
C THR A 65 -3.09 -10.15 -2.20
N ASN A 66 -2.23 -10.24 -3.21
CA ASN A 66 -0.88 -9.70 -3.17
C ASN A 66 -0.74 -8.43 -4.03
N TYR A 67 0.27 -7.64 -3.71
CA TYR A 67 0.62 -6.43 -4.43
C TYR A 67 2.03 -6.57 -5.00
N LEU A 68 2.27 -6.05 -6.19
CA LEU A 68 3.57 -6.05 -6.85
C LEU A 68 4.10 -4.62 -6.89
N ARG A 69 5.29 -4.37 -6.34
CA ARG A 69 5.95 -3.06 -6.47
C ARG A 69 6.56 -2.95 -7.88
N VAL A 70 6.06 -2.01 -8.69
CA VAL A 70 6.48 -1.84 -10.09
C VAL A 70 7.61 -0.80 -10.24
N LYS A 71 7.64 0.25 -9.41
CA LYS A 71 8.61 1.37 -9.49
C LYS A 71 9.26 1.75 -8.16
#